data_AF-A0A1G7T4N3-F1
#
_entry.id   AF-A0A1G7T4N3-F1
#
_cell.length_a   1.000
_cell.length_b   1.000
_cell.length_c   1.000
_cell.angle_alpha   90.00
_cell.angle_beta   90.00
_cell.angle_gamma   90.00
#
_symmetry.space_group_name_H-M   'P 1'
#
loop_
_entity.id
_entity.type
_entity.pdbx_description
1 polymer ?
#
loop_
_entity_poly.entity_id
_entity_poly.type
_entity_poly.pdbx_seq_one_letter_code
_entity_poly.pdbx_strand_id
1 'polypeptide(L)'
;MLRLLICIFICLSLSLRTGICQDVLCKGKYDPQVKEVVYPSPEVNASFPGGISKFYIYINKELDITAEEFENLDLITIAFTITSTGKAIVRHIKANGSVDSQFARKVRNAFGKMPRWIPAKCDG
;
A
#
# COMPACT_ATOMS: atom_id res chain seq x y z
N MET A 1 -20.26 38.31 -38.84
CA MET A 1 -19.37 37.97 -37.72
C MET A 1 -20.11 38.06 -36.38
N LEU A 2 -21.06 37.16 -36.11
CA LEU A 2 -21.82 37.17 -34.85
C LEU A 2 -22.40 35.77 -34.54
N ARG A 3 -21.56 34.73 -34.66
CA ARG A 3 -21.89 33.36 -34.23
C ARG A 3 -20.81 32.72 -33.35
N LEU A 4 -19.64 33.34 -33.22
CA LEU A 4 -18.52 32.81 -32.42
C LEU A 4 -18.57 33.22 -30.95
N LEU A 5 -19.26 34.32 -30.61
CA LEU A 5 -19.29 34.87 -29.24
C LEU A 5 -20.30 34.18 -28.30
N ILE A 6 -21.34 33.54 -28.84
CA ILE A 6 -22.38 32.87 -28.02
C ILE A 6 -21.87 31.54 -27.43
N CYS A 7 -21.01 30.81 -28.15
CA CYS A 7 -20.44 29.57 -27.65
C CYS A 7 -19.43 29.79 -26.49
N ILE A 8 -18.71 30.91 -26.50
CA ILE A 8 -17.70 31.21 -25.46
C ILE A 8 -18.37 31.52 -24.12
N PHE A 9 -19.53 32.20 -24.12
CA PHE A 9 -20.25 32.53 -22.88
C PHE A 9 -20.96 31.34 -22.23
N ILE A 10 -21.36 30.32 -23.00
CA ILE A 10 -21.98 29.09 -22.45
C ILE A 10 -20.91 28.19 -21.81
N CYS A 11 -19.66 28.22 -22.30
CA CYS A 11 -18.57 27.49 -21.65
C CYS A 11 -18.13 28.12 -20.32
N LEU A 12 -18.24 29.45 -20.14
CA LEU A 12 -17.81 30.11 -18.91
C LEU A 12 -18.78 29.96 -17.73
N SER A 13 -20.07 29.66 -17.97
CA SER A 13 -21.05 29.44 -16.89
C SER A 13 -21.18 27.97 -16.47
N LEU A 14 -20.59 27.03 -17.22
CA LEU A 14 -20.66 25.59 -16.94
C LEU A 14 -19.38 24.98 -16.32
N SER A 15 -18.30 25.75 -16.14
CA SER A 15 -17.11 25.25 -15.45
C SER A 15 -17.12 25.42 -13.92
N LEU A 16 -18.20 25.95 -13.33
CA LEU A 16 -18.38 25.94 -11.87
C LEU A 16 -19.11 24.68 -11.37
N ARG A 17 -18.80 23.52 -11.97
CA ARG A 17 -19.17 22.19 -11.46
C ARG A 17 -18.08 21.17 -11.77
N THR A 18 -16.84 21.45 -11.38
CA THR A 18 -15.92 20.35 -11.02
C THR A 18 -16.08 20.06 -9.54
N GLY A 19 -17.24 19.53 -9.17
CA GLY A 19 -17.35 18.74 -7.96
C GLY A 19 -16.66 17.40 -8.21
N ILE A 20 -15.33 17.37 -8.11
CA ILE A 20 -14.56 16.13 -7.94
C ILE A 20 -13.43 16.40 -6.95
N CYS A 21 -13.78 16.67 -5.70
CA CYS A 21 -12.99 16.21 -4.57
C CYS A 21 -13.89 15.24 -3.81
N GLN A 22 -14.31 14.15 -4.47
CA GLN A 22 -15.05 13.14 -3.75
C GLN A 22 -14.03 12.39 -2.92
N ASP A 23 -14.01 12.67 -1.63
CA ASP A 23 -13.26 11.98 -0.59
C ASP A 23 -13.25 10.47 -0.87
N VAL A 24 -12.11 9.97 -1.37
CA VAL A 24 -11.83 8.52 -1.47
C VAL A 24 -11.19 8.02 -0.18
N LEU A 25 -10.93 8.94 0.76
CA LEU A 25 -10.42 8.65 2.07
C LEU A 25 -11.39 7.71 2.79
N CYS A 26 -10.82 6.69 3.43
CA CYS A 26 -11.56 5.77 4.30
C CYS A 26 -12.68 4.97 3.63
N LYS A 27 -12.62 4.80 2.31
CA LYS A 27 -13.45 3.81 1.60
C LYS A 27 -12.84 2.41 1.72
N GLY A 28 -13.26 1.70 2.75
CA GLY A 28 -12.86 0.33 3.02
C GLY A 28 -13.52 -0.69 2.08
N LYS A 29 -12.87 -1.85 1.90
CA LYS A 29 -13.42 -3.03 1.22
C LYS A 29 -13.22 -4.25 2.10
N TYR A 30 -14.27 -5.07 2.25
CA TYR A 30 -14.15 -6.32 2.97
C TYR A 30 -13.17 -7.25 2.26
N ASP A 31 -12.25 -7.82 3.03
CA ASP A 31 -11.22 -8.70 2.53
C ASP A 31 -11.33 -10.10 3.17
N PRO A 32 -11.64 -11.14 2.39
CA PRO A 32 -11.90 -12.48 2.92
C PRO A 32 -10.65 -13.18 3.47
N GLN A 33 -9.43 -12.78 3.08
CA GLN A 33 -8.21 -13.43 3.58
C GLN A 33 -7.87 -13.00 5.01
N VAL A 34 -8.21 -11.76 5.37
CA VAL A 34 -8.02 -11.23 6.73
C VAL A 34 -9.31 -11.15 7.54
N LYS A 35 -10.47 -11.35 6.90
CA LYS A 35 -11.82 -11.24 7.48
C LYS A 35 -12.09 -9.88 8.12
N GLU A 36 -11.53 -8.83 7.53
CA GLU A 36 -11.62 -7.44 8.01
C GLU A 36 -11.90 -6.51 6.82
N VAL A 37 -12.36 -5.29 7.12
CA VAL A 37 -12.46 -4.22 6.12
C VAL A 37 -11.09 -3.56 5.99
N VAL A 38 -10.51 -3.59 4.79
CA VAL A 38 -9.21 -3.01 4.48
C VAL A 38 -9.40 -1.66 3.81
N TYR A 39 -8.67 -0.65 4.29
CA TYR A 39 -8.71 0.72 3.79
C TYR A 39 -7.45 1.01 2.96
N PRO A 40 -7.54 1.09 1.61
CA PRO A 40 -6.37 1.34 0.77
C PRO A 40 -5.83 2.77 0.90
N SER A 41 -6.67 3.71 1.32
CA SER A 41 -6.35 5.13 1.51
C SER A 41 -6.93 5.59 2.85
N PRO A 42 -6.26 5.29 3.98
CA PRO A 42 -6.67 5.76 5.30
C PRO A 42 -6.26 7.23 5.53
N GLU A 43 -6.84 7.90 6.53
CA GLU A 43 -6.40 9.25 6.93
C GLU A 43 -5.00 9.19 7.57
N VAL A 44 -4.80 8.20 8.43
CA VAL A 44 -3.52 7.93 9.07
C VAL A 44 -3.02 6.58 8.58
N ASN A 45 -1.87 6.59 7.91
CA ASN A 45 -1.22 5.37 7.45
C ASN A 45 -0.78 4.47 8.61
N ALA A 46 -0.81 3.15 8.39
CA ALA A 46 -0.19 2.22 9.31
C ALA A 46 1.31 2.50 9.44
N SER A 47 1.87 2.30 10.63
CA SER A 47 3.28 2.55 10.88
C SER A 47 3.94 1.39 11.62
N PHE A 48 5.16 1.07 11.22
CA PHE A 48 5.99 0.11 11.93
C PHE A 48 6.47 0.74 13.25
N PRO A 49 6.64 -0.03 14.35
CA PRO A 49 7.22 0.50 15.58
C PRO A 49 8.61 1.12 15.34
N GLY A 50 8.72 2.42 15.59
CA GLY A 50 9.95 3.19 15.30
C GLY A 50 10.09 3.64 13.84
N GLY A 51 9.04 3.54 13.03
CA GLY A 51 8.96 4.09 11.68
C GLY A 51 9.55 3.20 10.58
N ILE A 52 9.47 3.70 9.34
CA ILE A 52 9.83 2.93 8.14
C ILE A 52 11.31 2.55 8.08
N SER A 53 12.21 3.37 8.61
CA SER A 53 13.64 3.04 8.66
C SER A 53 13.90 1.81 9.55
N LYS A 54 13.18 1.67 10.68
CA LYS A 54 13.27 0.48 11.54
C LYS A 54 12.67 -0.75 10.87
N PHE A 55 11.63 -0.57 10.06
CA PHE A 55 11.09 -1.65 9.23
C PHE A 55 12.13 -2.18 8.24
N TYR A 56 12.83 -1.31 7.51
CA TYR A 56 13.87 -1.77 6.57
C TYR A 56 15.04 -2.47 7.26
N ILE A 57 15.48 -1.96 8.42
CA ILE A 57 16.50 -2.64 9.23
C ILE A 57 16.02 -4.03 9.66
N TYR A 58 14.76 -4.16 10.09
CA TYR A 58 14.17 -5.44 10.47
C TYR A 58 14.13 -6.42 9.30
N ILE A 59 13.62 -5.98 8.14
CA ILE A 59 13.51 -6.84 6.95
C ILE A 59 14.90 -7.30 6.48
N ASN A 60 15.87 -6.39 6.39
CA ASN A 60 17.23 -6.75 5.97
C ASN A 60 17.86 -7.78 6.92
N LYS A 61 17.63 -7.62 8.23
CA LYS A 61 18.11 -8.57 9.24
C LYS A 61 17.43 -9.94 9.14
N GLU A 62 16.11 -9.99 8.99
CA GLU A 62 15.36 -11.26 9.02
C GLU A 62 15.42 -12.04 7.70
N LEU A 63 15.55 -11.34 6.58
CA LEU A 63 15.75 -12.00 5.28
C LEU A 63 17.19 -12.46 5.08
N ASP A 64 18.14 -11.86 5.80
CA ASP A 64 19.57 -12.19 5.73
C ASP A 64 20.02 -12.27 4.27
N ILE A 65 19.74 -11.18 3.53
CA ILE A 65 20.08 -11.06 2.11
C ILE A 65 21.52 -10.57 2.05
N THR A 66 22.40 -11.42 1.55
CA THR A 66 23.79 -11.06 1.26
C THR A 66 23.86 -10.06 0.10
N ALA A 67 24.97 -9.32 -0.02
CA ALA A 67 25.17 -8.41 -1.15
C ALA A 67 25.12 -9.14 -2.50
N GLU A 68 25.68 -10.34 -2.56
CA GLU A 68 25.65 -11.20 -3.76
C GLU A 68 24.22 -11.66 -4.11
N GLU A 69 23.40 -12.04 -3.12
CA GLU A 69 21.99 -12.33 -3.37
C GLU A 69 21.27 -11.05 -3.85
N PHE A 70 21.53 -9.89 -3.25
CA PHE A 70 20.88 -8.64 -3.65
C PHE A 70 21.20 -8.25 -5.10
N GLU A 71 22.43 -8.43 -5.56
CA GLU A 71 22.85 -8.14 -6.94
C GLU A 71 22.18 -9.07 -7.97
N ASN A 72 21.86 -10.31 -7.57
CA ASN A 72 21.19 -11.30 -8.41
C ASN A 72 19.66 -11.28 -8.29
N LEU A 73 19.12 -10.53 -7.32
CA LEU A 73 17.68 -10.42 -7.12
C LEU A 73 17.11 -9.34 -8.04
N ASP A 74 16.36 -9.79 -9.05
CA ASP A 74 15.43 -8.95 -9.77
C ASP A 74 14.42 -8.27 -8.84
N LEU A 75 13.80 -7.18 -9.28
CA LEU A 75 12.82 -6.42 -8.48
C LEU A 75 11.76 -7.33 -7.85
N ILE A 76 11.76 -7.43 -6.52
CA ILE A 76 10.77 -8.18 -5.74
C ILE A 76 9.75 -7.22 -5.14
N THR A 77 8.48 -7.46 -5.44
CA THR A 77 7.34 -6.77 -4.82
C THR A 77 6.66 -7.69 -3.81
N ILE A 78 6.64 -7.27 -2.55
CA ILE A 78 5.89 -7.93 -1.47
C ILE A 78 4.72 -7.01 -1.11
N ALA A 79 3.49 -7.50 -1.29
CA ALA A 79 2.32 -6.83 -0.75
C ALA A 79 1.81 -7.53 0.50
N PHE A 80 1.39 -6.74 1.46
CA PHE A 80 0.87 -7.20 2.73
C PHE A 80 -0.22 -6.26 3.24
N THR A 81 -1.07 -6.78 4.11
CA THR A 81 -2.13 -6.03 4.78
C THR A 81 -1.80 -5.95 6.27
N ILE A 82 -1.98 -4.77 6.87
CA ILE A 82 -1.94 -4.61 8.33
C ILE A 82 -3.36 -4.76 8.87
N THR A 83 -3.56 -5.69 9.80
CA THR A 83 -4.85 -5.90 10.47
C THR A 83 -5.09 -4.83 11.55
N SER A 84 -6.33 -4.76 12.02
CA SER A 84 -6.73 -3.95 13.21
C SER A 84 -5.94 -4.32 14.48
N THR A 85 -5.39 -5.53 14.56
CA THR A 85 -4.52 -6.00 15.65
C THR A 85 -3.04 -5.71 15.44
N GLY A 86 -2.67 -5.08 14.32
CA GLY A 86 -1.29 -4.73 13.97
C GLY A 86 -0.49 -5.87 13.34
N LYS A 87 -1.13 -7.01 13.00
CA LYS A 87 -0.44 -8.12 12.33
C LYS A 87 -0.26 -7.80 10.85
N ALA A 88 0.95 -8.02 10.32
CA ALA A 88 1.22 -7.94 8.90
C ALA A 88 0.97 -9.29 8.23
N ILE A 89 0.06 -9.34 7.26
CA ILE A 89 -0.32 -10.56 6.54
C ILE A 89 0.11 -10.43 5.07
N VAL A 90 1.06 -11.25 4.65
CA VAL A 90 1.56 -11.29 3.26
C VAL A 90 0.45 -11.75 2.32
N ARG A 91 0.20 -10.96 1.27
CA ARG A 91 -0.80 -11.20 0.22
C ARG A 91 -0.19 -11.87 -0.99
N HIS A 92 0.90 -11.30 -1.47
CA HIS A 92 1.61 -11.79 -2.63
C HIS A 92 3.09 -11.41 -2.55
N ILE A 93 3.91 -12.29 -3.13
CA ILE A 93 5.33 -12.08 -3.37
C ILE A 93 5.50 -12.28 -4.87
N LYS A 94 5.88 -11.21 -5.57
CA LYS A 94 6.15 -11.21 -7.01
C LYS A 94 7.61 -10.85 -7.21
N ALA A 95 8.30 -11.51 -8.13
CA ALA A 95 9.58 -11.02 -8.66
C ALA A 95 9.49 -11.00 -10.19
N ASN A 96 10.33 -10.19 -10.82
CA ASN A 96 10.54 -10.27 -12.27
C ASN A 96 11.36 -11.54 -12.57
N GLY A 97 10.73 -12.72 -12.47
CA GLY A 97 11.41 -14.01 -12.61
C GLY A 97 10.84 -15.06 -11.65
N SER A 98 11.50 -16.22 -11.58
CA SER A 98 11.15 -17.26 -10.61
C SER A 98 11.61 -16.83 -9.22
N VAL A 99 10.67 -16.50 -8.33
CA VAL A 99 10.98 -16.35 -6.90
C VAL A 99 11.39 -17.72 -6.37
N ASP A 100 12.62 -17.86 -5.88
CA ASP A 100 13.02 -19.10 -5.20
C ASP A 100 12.06 -19.36 -4.02
N SER A 101 11.57 -20.60 -3.95
CA SER A 101 10.78 -21.14 -2.84
C SER A 101 11.40 -20.84 -1.47
N GLN A 102 12.74 -20.78 -1.38
CA GLN A 102 13.44 -20.45 -0.15
C GLN A 102 13.28 -18.97 0.23
N PHE A 103 13.38 -18.05 -0.73
CA PHE A 103 13.15 -16.63 -0.50
C PHE A 103 11.72 -16.38 -0.02
N ALA A 104 10.74 -16.96 -0.70
CA ALA A 104 9.33 -16.84 -0.29
C ALA A 104 9.08 -17.39 1.12
N ARG A 105 9.81 -18.43 1.54
CA ARG A 105 9.77 -18.96 2.92
C ARG A 105 10.42 -18.00 3.93
N LYS A 106 11.59 -17.43 3.61
CA LYS A 106 12.24 -16.39 4.44
C LYS A 106 11.28 -15.21 4.68
N VAL A 107 10.63 -14.71 3.63
CA VAL A 107 9.63 -13.62 3.74
C VAL A 107 8.47 -13.99 4.66
N ARG A 108 7.85 -15.16 4.47
CA ARG A 108 6.73 -15.58 5.34
C ARG A 108 7.15 -15.73 6.80
N ASN A 109 8.35 -16.25 7.05
CA ASN A 109 8.89 -16.38 8.40
C ASN A 109 9.16 -15.02 9.06
N ALA A 110 9.75 -14.08 8.32
CA ALA A 110 9.99 -12.72 8.79
C ALA A 110 8.66 -12.03 9.15
N PHE A 111 7.66 -12.09 8.27
CA PHE A 111 6.34 -11.52 8.56
C PHE A 111 5.61 -12.22 9.71
N GLY A 112 5.84 -13.53 9.92
CA GLY A 112 5.29 -14.27 11.05
C GLY A 112 5.84 -13.86 12.42
N LYS A 113 7.08 -13.36 12.46
CA LYS A 113 7.77 -12.89 13.69
C LYS A 113 7.77 -11.36 13.83
N MET A 114 7.16 -10.67 12.87
CA MET A 114 7.22 -9.21 12.78
C MET A 114 6.56 -8.55 13.99
N PRO A 115 7.15 -7.48 14.55
CA PRO A 115 6.49 -6.65 15.55
C PRO A 115 5.11 -6.19 15.08
N ARG A 116 4.18 -6.05 16.01
CA ARG A 116 2.86 -5.51 15.69
C ARG A 116 2.99 -4.06 15.23
N TRP A 117 2.47 -3.79 14.04
CA TRP A 117 2.34 -2.45 13.48
C TRP A 117 1.30 -1.66 14.25
N ILE A 118 1.46 -0.34 14.23
CA ILE A 118 0.40 0.59 14.60
C ILE A 118 -0.57 0.63 13.41
N PRO A 119 -1.83 0.17 13.57
CA PRO A 119 -2.78 0.11 12.47
C PRO A 119 -3.09 1.48 11.89
N ALA A 120 -3.55 1.48 10.65
CA ALA A 120 -4.09 2.67 10.02
C ALA A 120 -5.37 3.14 10.73
N LYS A 121 -5.68 4.44 10.64
CA LYS A 121 -6.90 5.02 11.21
C LYS A 121 -7.71 5.76 10.17
N CYS A 122 -9.01 5.72 10.40
CA CYS A 122 -10.04 6.40 9.66
C CYS A 122 -11.02 7.02 10.65
N ASP A 123 -11.52 8.21 10.32
CA ASP A 123 -12.60 8.89 11.04
C ASP A 123 -12.30 9.18 12.52
N GLY A 124 -11.10 9.69 12.80
CA GLY A 124 -10.72 10.30 14.10
C GLY A 124 -10.98 9.47 15.36
#